data_AF-A0A3E1Y1U2-F1
#
_entry.id   AF-A0A3E1Y1U2-F1
#
_cell.length_a   1.000
_cell.length_b   1.000
_cell.length_c   1.000
_cell.angle_alpha   90.00
_cell.angle_beta   90.00
_cell.angle_gamma   90.00
#
_symmetry.space_group_name_H-M   'P 1'
#
loop_
_entity.id
_entity.type
_entity.pdbx_description
1 polymer ?
#
loop_
_entity_poly.entity_id
_entity_poly.type
_entity_poly.pdbx_seq_one_letter_code
_entity_poly.pdbx_strand_id
1 'polypeptide(L)'
;MKIYRTQHHPEGAETLPEYIIRNQSVFPTIHHKNGPGVLPWFRIRQNRVFPTLHHPEGLNSYHWFDVRENSLIPSIHHPMGTGKQPWYKIH
;
A
#
# COMPACT_ATOMS: atom_id res chain seq x y z
N MET A 1 -4.94 9.63 -7.08
CA MET A 1 -5.81 8.55 -6.57
C MET A 1 -5.52 8.36 -5.09
N LYS A 2 -6.52 7.92 -4.33
CA LYS A 2 -6.46 7.67 -2.88
C LYS A 2 -6.60 6.17 -2.63
N ILE A 3 -5.98 5.67 -1.56
CA ILE A 3 -5.97 4.26 -1.19
C ILE A 3 -6.57 4.11 0.20
N TYR A 4 -7.53 3.19 0.35
CA TYR A 4 -8.34 3.00 1.56
C TYR A 4 -8.25 1.55 2.02
N ARG A 5 -8.17 1.32 3.34
CA ARG A 5 -8.20 -0.04 3.90
C ARG A 5 -9.57 -0.66 3.73
N THR A 6 -9.61 -1.93 3.33
CA THR A 6 -10.83 -2.72 3.34
C THR A 6 -10.98 -3.45 4.68
N GLN A 7 -12.15 -4.07 4.90
CA GLN A 7 -12.38 -4.98 6.03
C GLN A 7 -11.45 -6.21 6.07
N HIS A 8 -10.75 -6.50 4.97
CA HIS A 8 -9.82 -7.64 4.87
C HIS A 8 -8.38 -7.27 5.22
N HIS A 9 -8.10 -5.99 5.47
CA HIS A 9 -6.81 -5.56 6.00
C HIS A 9 -6.63 -6.12 7.43
N PRO A 10 -5.43 -6.60 7.83
CA PRO A 10 -5.18 -7.16 9.16
C PRO A 10 -5.50 -6.21 10.33
N GLU A 11 -5.57 -4.92 10.05
CA GLU A 11 -5.83 -3.84 11.02
C GLU A 11 -7.25 -3.28 10.93
N GLY A 12 -8.14 -3.95 10.17
CA GLY A 12 -9.50 -3.51 9.94
C GLY A 12 -9.66 -2.45 8.84
N ALA A 13 -10.92 -2.11 8.57
CA ALA A 13 -11.30 -1.13 7.55
C ALA A 13 -11.06 0.31 8.01
N GLU A 14 -10.88 1.21 7.04
CA GLU A 14 -10.78 2.65 7.29
C GLU A 14 -11.51 3.43 6.19
N THR A 15 -12.19 4.49 6.60
CA THR A 15 -12.94 5.39 5.70
C THR A 15 -12.08 6.54 5.18
N LEU A 16 -10.98 6.84 5.87
CA LEU A 16 -10.00 7.85 5.48
C LEU A 16 -8.90 7.22 4.59
N PRO A 17 -8.35 7.98 3.64
CA PRO A 17 -7.33 7.46 2.75
C PRO A 17 -6.01 7.33 3.50
N GLU A 18 -5.44 6.14 3.60
CA GLU A 18 -4.13 5.95 4.22
C GLU A 18 -2.98 6.35 3.32
N TYR A 19 -3.18 6.21 2.01
CA TYR A 19 -2.17 6.58 1.02
C TYR A 19 -2.76 7.37 -0.13
N ILE A 20 -1.87 8.07 -0.84
CA ILE A 20 -2.16 8.72 -2.11
C ILE A 20 -1.15 8.30 -3.16
N ILE A 21 -1.64 8.13 -4.39
CA ILE A 21 -0.82 7.83 -5.57
C ILE A 21 -0.59 9.12 -6.35
N ARG A 22 0.69 9.45 -6.61
CA ARG A 22 1.15 10.53 -7.48
C ARG A 22 2.32 10.03 -8.31
N ASN A 23 2.25 10.14 -9.64
CA ASN A 23 3.33 9.73 -10.56
C ASN A 23 3.91 8.33 -10.26
N GLN A 24 3.04 7.32 -10.12
CA GLN A 24 3.41 5.93 -9.78
C GLN A 24 4.11 5.77 -8.41
N SER A 25 4.13 6.80 -7.59
CA SER A 25 4.64 6.78 -6.22
C SER A 25 3.48 6.84 -5.23
N VAL A 26 3.61 6.09 -4.14
CA VAL A 26 2.61 6.00 -3.09
C VAL A 26 3.15 6.66 -1.82
N PHE A 27 2.41 7.64 -1.33
CA PHE A 27 2.77 8.44 -0.16
C PHE A 27 1.77 8.20 0.96
N PRO A 28 2.20 8.02 2.21
CA PRO A 28 1.28 7.97 3.34
C PRO A 28 0.64 9.36 3.56
N THR A 29 -0.63 9.37 3.92
CA THR A 29 -1.35 10.60 4.28
C THR A 29 -1.22 10.88 5.77
N ILE A 30 -1.83 11.99 6.21
CA ILE A 30 -2.00 12.31 7.63
C ILE A 30 -2.83 11.27 8.40
N HIS A 31 -3.57 10.40 7.71
CA HIS A 31 -4.43 9.38 8.31
C HIS A 31 -3.75 8.02 8.43
N HIS A 32 -2.54 7.87 7.88
CA HIS A 32 -1.77 6.66 8.09
C HIS A 32 -1.33 6.58 9.56
N LYS A 33 -1.38 5.39 10.18
CA LYS A 33 -1.05 5.18 11.61
C LYS A 33 0.33 5.69 12.04
N ASN A 34 1.31 5.60 11.13
CA ASN A 34 2.68 6.07 11.36
C ASN A 34 2.89 7.54 10.94
N GLY A 35 1.80 8.27 10.64
CA GLY A 35 1.82 9.66 10.19
C GLY A 35 2.11 9.86 8.70
N PRO A 36 2.06 11.12 8.24
CA PRO A 36 2.32 11.49 6.85
C PRO A 36 3.81 11.42 6.50
N GLY A 37 4.11 11.41 5.21
CA GLY A 37 5.46 11.32 4.68
C GLY A 37 5.62 12.09 3.38
N VAL A 38 6.70 12.87 3.28
CA VAL A 38 7.02 13.66 2.08
C VAL A 38 7.70 12.84 0.99
N LEU A 39 8.29 11.70 1.36
CA LEU A 39 8.94 10.77 0.45
C LEU A 39 8.04 9.54 0.22
N PRO A 40 8.09 8.95 -0.99
CA PRO A 40 7.19 7.85 -1.33
C PRO A 40 7.61 6.59 -0.58
N TRP A 41 6.66 5.98 0.12
CA TRP A 41 6.86 4.72 0.81
C TRP A 41 6.79 3.53 -0.13
N PHE A 42 6.02 3.65 -1.21
CA PHE A 42 6.01 2.63 -2.26
C PHE A 42 6.18 3.22 -3.65
N ARG A 43 6.60 2.36 -4.58
CA ARG A 43 6.59 2.61 -6.02
C ARG A 43 5.77 1.53 -6.71
N ILE A 44 4.95 1.96 -7.67
CA ILE A 44 4.15 1.09 -8.52
C ILE A 44 4.93 0.84 -9.82
N ARG A 45 5.14 -0.42 -10.17
CA ARG A 45 5.75 -0.84 -11.44
C ARG A 45 5.11 -2.14 -11.91
N GLN A 46 4.66 -2.20 -13.16
CA GLN A 46 4.11 -3.43 -13.76
C GLN A 46 3.02 -4.09 -12.90
N ASN A 47 2.02 -3.30 -12.48
CA ASN A 47 0.92 -3.76 -11.60
C ASN A 47 1.38 -4.37 -10.28
N ARG A 48 2.52 -3.93 -9.75
CA ARG A 48 3.07 -4.35 -8.47
C ARG A 48 3.53 -3.17 -7.65
N VAL A 49 3.37 -3.25 -6.34
CA VAL A 49 3.72 -2.21 -5.38
C VAL A 49 4.93 -2.68 -4.57
N PHE A 50 6.04 -1.95 -4.68
CA PHE A 50 7.31 -2.25 -4.01
C PHE A 50 7.61 -1.21 -2.95
N PRO A 51 8.05 -1.59 -1.74
CA PRO A 51 8.50 -0.62 -0.75
C PRO A 51 9.77 0.08 -1.26
N THR A 52 9.93 1.34 -0.92
CA THR A 52 11.16 2.10 -1.17
C THR A 52 12.05 2.08 0.09
N LEU A 53 13.25 2.67 -0.01
CA LEU A 53 14.10 2.88 1.17
C LEU A 53 13.47 3.82 2.22
N HIS A 54 12.43 4.58 1.85
CA HIS A 54 11.72 5.50 2.74
C HIS A 54 10.54 4.85 3.46
N HIS A 55 10.21 3.60 3.14
CA HIS A 55 9.22 2.84 3.90
C HIS A 55 9.73 2.59 5.33
N PRO A 56 8.91 2.67 6.39
CA PRO A 56 9.35 2.47 7.78
C PRO A 56 10.01 1.10 8.04
N GLU A 57 9.63 0.10 7.27
CA GLU A 57 10.21 -1.26 7.34
C GLU A 57 11.38 -1.47 6.36
N GLY A 58 11.80 -0.43 5.65
CA GLY A 58 12.93 -0.45 4.73
C GLY A 58 12.62 -0.93 3.31
N LEU A 59 13.67 -0.93 2.48
CA LEU A 59 13.63 -1.36 1.08
C LEU A 59 13.48 -2.88 0.96
N ASN A 60 12.72 -3.34 -0.03
CA ASN A 60 12.65 -4.74 -0.41
C ASN A 60 12.63 -4.89 -1.93
N SER A 61 13.34 -5.90 -2.44
CA SER A 61 13.40 -6.22 -3.88
C SER A 61 12.11 -6.87 -4.39
N TYR A 62 11.30 -7.44 -3.50
CA TYR A 62 10.02 -8.05 -3.81
C TYR A 62 8.85 -7.09 -3.59
N HIS A 63 7.83 -7.22 -4.44
CA HIS A 63 6.60 -6.46 -4.31
C HIS A 63 5.80 -6.95 -3.10
N TRP A 64 5.16 -6.03 -2.42
CA TRP A 64 4.29 -6.32 -1.28
C TRP A 64 2.83 -6.45 -1.68
N PHE A 65 2.43 -5.80 -2.78
CA PHE A 65 1.08 -5.93 -3.31
C PHE A 65 1.08 -6.14 -4.81
N ASP A 66 0.18 -6.99 -5.27
CA ASP A 66 -0.30 -6.98 -6.65
C ASP A 66 -1.41 -5.94 -6.80
N VAL A 67 -1.38 -5.20 -7.90
CA VAL A 67 -2.47 -4.32 -8.33
C VAL A 67 -3.38 -5.10 -9.26
N ARG A 68 -4.64 -5.30 -8.87
CA ARG A 68 -5.67 -5.91 -9.72
C ARG A 68 -6.87 -4.99 -9.79
N GLU A 69 -7.14 -4.49 -10.99
CA GLU A 69 -8.13 -3.45 -11.24
C GLU A 69 -7.82 -2.24 -10.33
N ASN A 70 -8.69 -1.98 -9.35
CA ASN A 70 -8.55 -0.91 -8.36
C ASN A 70 -8.28 -1.47 -6.95
N SER A 71 -7.58 -2.59 -6.84
CA SER A 71 -7.36 -3.26 -5.56
C SER A 71 -5.90 -3.63 -5.36
N LEU A 72 -5.42 -3.51 -4.12
CA LEU A 72 -4.12 -4.02 -3.69
C LEU A 72 -4.31 -5.33 -2.93
N ILE A 73 -3.77 -6.41 -3.48
CA ILE A 73 -3.82 -7.75 -2.91
C ILE A 73 -2.43 -8.06 -2.36
N PRO A 74 -2.30 -8.48 -1.08
CA PRO A 74 -1.00 -8.77 -0.49
C PRO A 74 -0.31 -9.94 -1.22
N SER A 75 0.94 -9.75 -1.61
CA SER A 75 1.75 -10.81 -2.21
C SER A 75 2.24 -11.79 -1.13
N ILE A 76 2.85 -12.90 -1.57
CA ILE A 76 3.55 -13.83 -0.67
C ILE A 76 4.77 -13.21 0.04
N HIS A 77 5.24 -12.05 -0.43
CA HIS A 77 6.41 -11.36 0.12
C HIS A 77 6.03 -10.22 1.07
N HIS A 78 4.74 -9.99 1.31
CA HIS A 78 4.29 -8.98 2.25
C HIS A 78 4.68 -9.41 3.69
N PRO A 79 5.23 -8.51 4.53
CA PRO A 79 5.74 -8.83 5.88
C PRO A 79 4.67 -9.42 6.82
N MET A 80 3.42 -8.99 6.66
CA MET A 80 2.27 -9.51 7.42
C MET A 80 1.61 -10.76 6.79
N GLY A 81 2.25 -11.40 5.80
CA GLY A 81 1.70 -12.54 5.08
C GLY A 81 0.79 -12.18 3.91
N THR A 82 0.17 -13.19 3.30
CA THR A 82 -0.63 -13.08 2.07
C THR A 82 -2.11 -13.41 2.30
N GLY A 83 -2.95 -13.09 1.31
CA GLY A 83 -4.38 -13.35 1.29
C GLY A 83 -4.96 -13.17 -0.10
N LYS A 84 -6.12 -13.77 -0.37
CA LYS A 84 -6.81 -13.64 -1.68
C LYS A 84 -7.65 -12.37 -1.78
N GLN A 85 -8.02 -11.79 -0.64
CA GLN A 85 -8.88 -10.62 -0.58
C GLN A 85 -8.04 -9.33 -0.62
N PRO A 86 -8.58 -8.25 -1.21
CA PRO A 86 -7.84 -7.00 -1.30
C PRO A 86 -7.74 -6.34 0.06
N TRP A 87 -6.53 -5.99 0.47
CA TRP A 87 -6.27 -5.23 1.69
C TRP A 87 -6.57 -3.75 1.51
N TYR A 88 -6.43 -3.25 0.28
CA TYR A 88 -6.77 -1.88 -0.04
C TYR A 88 -7.58 -1.76 -1.34
N LYS A 89 -8.36 -0.69 -1.43
CA LYS A 89 -9.03 -0.22 -2.65
C LYS A 89 -8.51 1.15 -3.06
N ILE A 90 -8.41 1.36 -4.37
CA ILE A 90 -7.92 2.58 -5.01
C ILE A 90 -9.12 3.33 -5.61
N HIS A 91 -9.32 4.58 -5.19
CA HIS A 91 -10.38 5.48 -5.67
C HIS A 91 -9.81 6.81 -6.20
#